data_AF-A0A834R6E8-F1
#
_entry.id   AF-A0A834R6E8-F1
#
_cell.length_a   1.000
_cell.length_b   1.000
_cell.length_c   1.000
_cell.angle_alpha   90.00
_cell.angle_beta   90.00
_cell.angle_gamma   90.00
#
_symmetry.space_group_name_H-M   'P 1'
#
loop_
_entity.id
_entity.type
_entity.pdbx_description
1 polymer ?
#
loop_
_entity_poly.entity_id
_entity_poly.type
_entity_poly.pdbx_seq_one_letter_code
_entity_poly.pdbx_strand_id
1 'polypeptide(L)'
;MSDQEIGSLLLNKLADLKLDDGGDKQINSIVFARENFLDHQKIVGCIKSLQSLGDLIEVDQIENKRLELTKEGKEIVLNGSHEFLLWSSVPHDLPILQSDLMKIFPDQNVAKLGFAKAMSNKWIAIDKSSGKPMVKRLCNDIEDNVRDLLRLVESHNSDQLTDVQKNDLKKRKLIAEITEKSYNVRKGPNFQISVEKSETDLTSEMISKGTWKTKSFKEYNFNALGVTVERGHLHPLLKVREQFRQIFLEMGFEEMATNNFVESSFWNFDSLFVPQQHPARDLQDTFYLSDPAECNDYPEDYKQRIKAVHENGGDCNSVGYQYDWKESESRKNVLRTHTTAVSARMLYRVAQQHKRSGDSDFKPIKFFSIDRVFRNETLDATHLAEFNQIEGVVADKNLTLGHLMGLTKAFFAKLGINDIKLNLLIIHIPNRRWRCIAGILA
;
A
#
# COMPACT_ATOMS: atom_id res chain seq x y z
N MET A 1 42.73 9.52 -8.68
CA MET A 1 42.37 10.01 -10.02
C MET A 1 40.87 10.26 -10.07
N SER A 2 40.47 11.39 -10.64
CA SER A 2 39.06 11.70 -10.95
C SER A 2 38.58 10.89 -12.16
N ASP A 3 37.26 10.74 -12.33
CA ASP A 3 36.69 9.98 -13.46
C ASP A 3 37.10 10.56 -14.82
N GLN A 4 37.33 11.87 -14.90
CA GLN A 4 37.81 12.54 -16.13
C GLN A 4 39.27 12.19 -16.44
N GLU A 5 40.13 12.09 -15.43
CA GLU A 5 41.53 11.67 -15.60
C GLU A 5 41.63 10.21 -16.04
N ILE A 6 40.79 9.35 -15.46
CA ILE A 6 40.72 7.92 -15.83
C ILE A 6 40.20 7.77 -17.27
N GLY A 7 39.14 8.51 -17.63
CA GLY A 7 38.61 8.53 -19.00
C GLY A 7 39.64 9.03 -20.01
N SER A 8 40.35 10.11 -19.70
CA SER A 8 41.41 10.65 -20.56
C SER A 8 42.60 9.69 -20.69
N LEU A 9 43.01 9.04 -19.60
CA LEU A 9 44.06 8.01 -19.62
C LEU A 9 43.65 6.81 -20.48
N LEU A 10 42.39 6.39 -20.40
CA LEU A 10 41.85 5.30 -21.21
C LEU A 10 41.82 5.68 -22.70
N LEU A 11 41.36 6.89 -23.03
CA LEU A 11 41.36 7.41 -24.41
C LEU A 11 42.80 7.55 -24.95
N ASN A 12 43.74 8.06 -24.16
CA ASN A 12 45.15 8.14 -24.57
C ASN A 12 45.74 6.75 -24.83
N LYS A 13 45.48 5.78 -23.95
CA LYS A 13 45.96 4.41 -24.15
C LYS A 13 45.31 3.71 -25.35
N LEU A 14 44.04 4.02 -25.64
CA LEU A 14 43.40 3.59 -26.89
C LEU A 14 44.08 4.26 -28.10
N ALA A 15 44.42 5.55 -28.02
CA ALA A 15 45.11 6.27 -29.09
C ALA A 15 46.50 5.68 -29.39
N ASP A 16 47.28 5.36 -28.36
CA ASP A 16 48.65 4.81 -28.44
C ASP A 16 48.74 3.39 -29.02
N LEU A 17 47.63 2.66 -29.11
CA LEU A 17 47.58 1.38 -29.80
C LEU A 17 47.79 1.60 -31.31
N LYS A 18 49.04 1.38 -31.77
CA LYS A 18 49.42 1.44 -33.19
C LYS A 18 48.79 0.30 -34.00
N LEU A 19 48.27 0.69 -35.17
CA LEU A 19 47.77 -0.15 -36.27
C LEU A 19 48.94 -0.81 -37.00
N ASP A 20 49.70 -1.67 -36.33
CA ASP A 20 50.58 -2.63 -37.01
C ASP A 20 50.11 -4.05 -36.65
N ASP A 21 49.85 -4.80 -37.71
CA ASP A 21 49.39 -6.19 -37.84
C ASP A 21 47.98 -6.55 -37.31
N GLY A 22 46.98 -6.40 -38.19
CA GLY A 22 45.98 -7.43 -38.52
C GLY A 22 45.00 -7.95 -37.46
N GLY A 23 44.99 -7.38 -36.26
CA GLY A 23 44.05 -7.76 -35.19
C GLY A 23 43.41 -6.53 -34.56
N ASP A 24 42.10 -6.60 -34.36
CA ASP A 24 41.27 -5.56 -33.77
C ASP A 24 41.68 -5.32 -32.30
N LYS A 25 42.65 -4.40 -32.07
CA LYS A 25 43.30 -4.21 -30.75
C LYS A 25 42.33 -3.55 -29.78
N GLN A 26 41.81 -4.38 -28.87
CA GLN A 26 40.90 -4.02 -27.78
C GLN A 26 41.66 -3.85 -26.46
N ILE A 27 41.19 -2.96 -25.58
CA ILE A 27 41.64 -2.89 -24.19
C ILE A 27 40.65 -3.62 -23.31
N ASN A 28 41.11 -4.64 -22.57
CA ASN A 28 40.30 -5.25 -21.53
C ASN A 28 40.36 -4.41 -20.25
N SER A 29 39.19 -4.01 -19.75
CA SER A 29 39.03 -3.19 -18.54
C SER A 29 39.71 -3.78 -17.28
N ILE A 30 39.74 -5.11 -17.09
CA ILE A 30 40.41 -5.74 -15.93
C ILE A 30 41.93 -5.60 -16.06
N VAL A 31 42.47 -5.85 -17.26
CA VAL A 31 43.91 -5.73 -17.53
C VAL A 31 44.35 -4.27 -17.35
N PHE A 32 43.56 -3.34 -17.89
CA PHE A 32 43.79 -1.91 -17.71
C PHE A 32 43.72 -1.46 -16.25
N ALA A 33 42.78 -2.00 -15.47
CA ALA A 33 42.67 -1.73 -14.03
C ALA A 33 43.92 -2.17 -13.27
N ARG A 34 44.42 -3.38 -13.57
CA ARG A 34 45.62 -3.94 -12.93
C ARG A 34 46.89 -3.17 -13.28
N GLU A 35 47.08 -2.83 -14.56
CA GLU A 35 48.27 -2.10 -15.02
C GLU A 35 48.37 -0.70 -14.45
N ASN A 36 47.24 -0.06 -14.16
CA ASN A 36 47.20 1.30 -13.62
C ASN A 36 46.92 1.35 -12.11
N PHE A 37 46.85 0.19 -11.43
CA PHE A 37 46.51 0.09 -10.00
C PHE A 37 45.21 0.82 -9.62
N LEU A 38 44.19 0.73 -10.49
CA LEU A 38 42.89 1.37 -10.31
C LEU A 38 41.80 0.33 -9.97
N ASP A 39 40.79 0.78 -9.23
CA ASP A 39 39.59 -0.03 -8.99
C ASP A 39 38.81 -0.23 -10.30
N HIS A 40 38.54 -1.50 -10.64
CA HIS A 40 37.80 -1.89 -11.83
C HIS A 40 36.43 -1.22 -11.92
N GLN A 41 35.74 -1.02 -10.78
CA GLN A 41 34.43 -0.38 -10.77
C GLN A 41 34.45 1.06 -11.29
N LYS A 42 35.51 1.81 -10.99
CA LYS A 42 35.68 3.20 -11.49
C LYS A 42 35.89 3.22 -12.99
N ILE A 43 36.67 2.28 -13.51
CA ILE A 43 36.91 2.13 -14.95
C ILE A 43 35.62 1.77 -15.68
N VAL A 44 34.80 0.86 -15.13
CA VAL A 44 33.48 0.53 -15.68
C VAL A 44 32.57 1.76 -15.73
N GLY A 45 32.55 2.58 -14.67
CA GLY A 45 31.81 3.84 -14.65
C GLY A 45 32.28 4.82 -15.73
N CYS A 46 33.58 4.93 -15.94
CA CYS A 46 34.17 5.76 -16.99
C CYS A 46 33.82 5.25 -18.40
N ILE A 47 33.91 3.94 -18.64
CA ILE A 47 33.56 3.33 -19.93
C ILE A 47 32.08 3.61 -20.28
N LYS A 48 31.16 3.45 -19.33
CA LYS A 48 29.75 3.77 -19.54
C LYS A 48 29.52 5.25 -19.82
N SER A 49 30.27 6.12 -19.14
CA SER A 49 30.22 7.56 -19.38
C SER A 49 30.71 7.91 -20.78
N LEU A 50 31.80 7.31 -21.25
CA LEU A 50 32.32 7.49 -22.60
C LEU A 50 31.37 6.91 -23.67
N GLN A 51 30.75 5.77 -23.40
CA GLN A 51 29.72 5.18 -24.27
C GLN A 51 28.47 6.08 -24.38
N SER A 52 28.13 6.83 -23.32
CA SER A 52 26.99 7.76 -23.34
C SER A 52 27.23 9.01 -24.22
N LEU A 53 28.48 9.27 -24.60
CA LEU A 53 28.85 10.36 -25.50
C LEU A 53 28.68 10.00 -26.99
N GLY A 54 28.03 8.87 -27.29
CA GLY A 54 27.76 8.40 -28.65
C GLY A 54 28.84 7.43 -29.16
N ASP A 55 29.12 7.48 -30.46
CA ASP A 55 30.02 6.54 -31.16
C ASP A 55 31.53 6.82 -30.94
N LEU A 56 31.90 7.32 -29.75
CA LEU A 56 33.28 7.63 -29.39
C LEU A 56 34.10 6.34 -29.15
N ILE A 57 33.48 5.36 -28.51
CA ILE A 57 34.08 4.05 -28.21
C ILE A 57 33.07 2.93 -28.50
N GLU A 58 33.57 1.80 -28.97
CA GLU A 58 32.79 0.56 -29.07
C GLU A 58 33.15 -0.35 -27.90
N VAL A 59 32.16 -1.01 -27.31
CA VAL A 59 32.32 -1.76 -26.07
C VAL A 59 31.63 -3.11 -26.16
N ASP A 60 32.42 -4.18 -26.07
CA ASP A 60 31.92 -5.55 -25.95
C ASP A 60 31.96 -5.99 -24.48
N GLN A 61 30.82 -6.42 -23.94
CA GLN A 61 30.75 -6.97 -22.58
C GLN A 61 31.06 -8.47 -22.60
N ILE A 62 32.05 -8.88 -21.80
CA ILE A 62 32.43 -10.27 -21.56
C ILE A 62 32.09 -10.64 -20.12
N GLU A 63 31.37 -11.74 -19.97
CA GLU A 63 31.00 -12.29 -18.66
C GLU A 63 31.76 -13.58 -18.40
N ASN A 64 32.65 -13.55 -17.41
CA ASN A 64 33.35 -14.75 -16.94
C ASN A 64 32.71 -15.22 -15.65
N LYS A 65 32.18 -16.44 -15.66
CA LYS A 65 31.58 -17.08 -14.47
C LYS A 65 32.60 -18.01 -13.85
N ARG A 66 32.89 -17.82 -12.56
CA ARG A 66 33.69 -18.76 -11.78
C ARG A 66 32.95 -19.15 -10.51
N LEU A 67 33.15 -20.37 -10.06
CA LEU A 67 32.65 -20.83 -8.77
C LEU A 67 33.67 -20.48 -7.69
N GLU A 68 33.19 -19.86 -6.61
CA GLU A 68 34.00 -19.57 -5.42
C GLU A 68 33.33 -20.16 -4.18
N LEU A 69 34.15 -20.58 -3.21
CA LEU A 69 33.68 -21.06 -1.92
C LEU A 69 33.07 -19.92 -1.10
N THR A 70 31.92 -20.18 -0.47
CA THR A 70 31.36 -19.25 0.53
C THR A 70 32.17 -19.33 1.83
N LYS A 71 31.93 -18.40 2.77
CA LYS A 71 32.59 -18.44 4.09
C LYS A 71 32.40 -19.80 4.78
N GLU A 72 31.17 -20.30 4.77
CA GLU A 72 30.82 -21.63 5.28
C GLU A 72 31.49 -22.77 4.48
N GLY A 73 31.56 -22.66 3.16
CA GLY A 73 32.29 -23.61 2.32
C GLY A 73 33.79 -23.72 2.67
N LYS A 74 34.44 -22.58 2.97
CA LYS A 74 35.85 -22.55 3.42
C LYS A 74 36.03 -23.22 4.78
N GLU A 75 35.10 -23.02 5.70
CA GLU A 75 35.12 -23.69 7.02
C GLU A 75 34.97 -25.21 6.89
N ILE A 76 34.12 -25.69 5.99
CA ILE A 76 33.95 -27.13 5.73
C ILE A 76 35.21 -27.74 5.11
N VAL A 77 35.90 -27.03 4.22
CA VAL A 77 37.18 -27.52 3.68
C VAL A 77 38.23 -27.70 4.79
N LEU A 78 38.27 -26.78 5.75
CA LEU A 78 39.21 -26.82 6.87
C LEU A 78 38.85 -27.92 7.90
N ASN A 79 37.59 -27.95 8.34
CA ASN A 79 37.15 -28.72 9.51
C ASN A 79 36.38 -30.01 9.18
N GLY A 80 35.92 -30.18 7.93
CA GLY A 80 35.02 -31.26 7.53
C GLY A 80 33.57 -30.80 7.41
N SER A 81 32.75 -31.60 6.72
CA SER A 81 31.33 -31.30 6.52
C SER A 81 30.54 -31.42 7.82
N HIS A 82 29.39 -30.74 7.88
CA HIS A 82 28.54 -30.73 9.06
C HIS A 82 28.06 -32.14 9.43
N GLU A 83 27.76 -32.97 8.44
CA GLU A 83 27.43 -34.39 8.64
C GLU A 83 28.61 -35.23 9.15
N PHE A 84 29.83 -34.96 8.68
CA PHE A 84 31.04 -35.65 9.14
C PHE A 84 31.39 -35.26 10.57
N LEU A 85 31.36 -33.96 10.88
CA LEU A 85 31.59 -33.43 12.23
C LEU A 85 30.58 -34.00 13.23
N LEU A 86 29.29 -34.06 12.85
CA LEU A 86 28.26 -34.64 13.70
C LEU A 86 28.44 -36.14 13.90
N TRP A 87 28.79 -36.90 12.86
CA TRP A 87 29.14 -38.31 13.01
C TRP A 87 30.35 -38.48 13.97
N SER A 88 31.42 -37.71 13.77
CA SER A 88 32.64 -37.76 14.58
C SER A 88 32.40 -37.45 16.07
N SER A 89 31.35 -36.69 16.38
CA SER A 89 30.97 -36.32 17.75
C SER A 89 30.12 -37.38 18.47
N VAL A 90 29.58 -38.38 17.77
CA VAL A 90 28.84 -39.50 18.40
C VAL A 90 29.84 -40.52 18.94
N PRO A 91 29.80 -40.99 20.19
CA PRO A 91 30.73 -42.01 20.68
C PRO A 91 30.61 -43.34 19.93
N HIS A 92 31.72 -44.11 19.82
CA HIS A 92 31.72 -45.41 19.14
C HIS A 92 30.93 -46.48 19.90
N ASP A 93 31.07 -46.54 21.23
CA ASP A 93 30.58 -47.66 22.03
C ASP A 93 29.23 -47.41 22.72
N LEU A 94 28.79 -46.16 22.81
CA LEU A 94 27.57 -45.78 23.55
C LEU A 94 26.71 -44.78 22.78
N PRO A 95 25.38 -44.99 22.74
CA PRO A 95 24.48 -44.03 22.13
C PRO A 95 24.40 -42.75 22.97
N ILE A 96 24.38 -41.60 22.30
CA ILE A 96 24.31 -40.28 22.94
C ILE A 96 22.89 -39.71 22.88
N LEU A 97 22.47 -38.96 23.90
CA LEU A 97 21.19 -38.28 23.89
C LEU A 97 21.17 -37.23 22.78
N GLN A 98 20.11 -37.19 21.97
CA GLN A 98 20.02 -36.24 20.85
C GLN A 98 20.20 -34.79 21.32
N SER A 99 19.62 -34.40 22.45
CA SER A 99 19.75 -33.03 22.96
C SER A 99 21.17 -32.66 23.37
N ASP A 100 21.98 -33.62 23.80
CA ASP A 100 23.35 -33.36 24.23
C ASP A 100 24.31 -33.31 23.04
N LEU A 101 24.07 -34.14 22.02
CA LEU A 101 24.75 -34.04 20.72
C LEU A 101 24.56 -32.66 20.08
N MET A 102 23.36 -32.10 20.16
CA MET A 102 23.06 -30.77 19.59
C MET A 102 23.74 -29.63 20.36
N LYS A 103 24.06 -29.80 21.65
CA LYS A 103 24.74 -28.77 22.48
C LYS A 103 26.25 -28.70 22.22
N ILE A 104 26.84 -29.71 21.60
CA ILE A 104 28.28 -29.74 21.28
C ILE A 104 28.64 -28.68 20.23
N PHE A 105 27.70 -28.36 19.35
CA PHE A 105 27.89 -27.39 18.27
C PHE A 105 27.50 -25.98 18.72
N PRO A 106 28.35 -24.97 18.49
CA PRO A 106 28.05 -23.57 18.80
C PRO A 106 26.82 -23.04 18.03
N ASP A 107 26.64 -23.48 16.79
CA ASP A 107 25.48 -23.15 15.96
C ASP A 107 24.48 -24.32 15.90
N GLN A 108 23.30 -24.10 16.46
CA GLN A 108 22.21 -25.06 16.48
C GLN A 108 21.65 -25.37 15.08
N ASN A 109 21.77 -24.44 14.12
CA ASN A 109 21.30 -24.67 12.76
C ASN A 109 22.22 -25.62 12.00
N VAL A 110 23.54 -25.46 12.18
CA VAL A 110 24.55 -26.37 11.64
C VAL A 110 24.35 -27.80 12.17
N ALA A 111 24.10 -27.94 13.47
CA ALA A 111 23.83 -29.24 14.08
C ALA A 111 22.58 -29.92 13.50
N LYS A 112 21.48 -29.17 13.31
CA LYS A 112 20.23 -29.71 12.73
C LYS A 112 20.44 -30.18 11.29
N LEU A 113 21.20 -29.41 10.51
CA LEU A 113 21.44 -29.66 9.09
C LEU A 113 22.37 -30.86 8.90
N GLY A 114 23.46 -30.95 9.68
CA GLY A 114 24.33 -32.12 9.74
C GLY A 114 23.60 -33.38 10.20
N PHE A 115 22.70 -33.28 11.19
CA PHE A 115 21.93 -34.40 11.70
C PHE A 115 20.98 -34.99 10.66
N ALA A 116 20.22 -34.14 9.98
CA ALA A 116 19.30 -34.55 8.92
C ALA A 116 20.05 -35.26 7.77
N LYS A 117 21.23 -34.75 7.39
CA LYS A 117 22.02 -35.33 6.31
C LYS A 117 22.72 -36.63 6.72
N ALA A 118 23.28 -36.69 7.92
CA ALA A 118 23.88 -37.93 8.47
C ALA A 118 22.85 -39.06 8.58
N MET A 119 21.59 -38.74 8.94
CA MET A 119 20.48 -39.69 8.88
C MET A 119 20.16 -40.13 7.44
N SER A 120 20.11 -39.19 6.48
CA SER A 120 19.84 -39.52 5.07
C SER A 120 20.93 -40.37 4.42
N ASN A 121 22.18 -40.19 4.84
CA ASN A 121 23.34 -40.97 4.38
C ASN A 121 23.49 -42.30 5.14
N LYS A 122 22.58 -42.60 6.08
CA LYS A 122 22.61 -43.80 6.95
C LYS A 122 23.88 -43.92 7.82
N TRP A 123 24.50 -42.80 8.18
CA TRP A 123 25.68 -42.78 9.05
C TRP A 123 25.31 -42.94 10.54
N ILE A 124 24.11 -42.49 10.90
CA ILE A 124 23.56 -42.54 12.26
C ILE A 124 22.12 -43.08 12.24
N ALA A 125 21.67 -43.63 13.37
CA ALA A 125 20.30 -44.06 13.60
C ALA A 125 19.77 -43.54 14.94
N ILE A 126 18.46 -43.32 15.01
CA ILE A 126 17.77 -42.96 16.25
C ILE A 126 17.14 -44.22 16.85
N ASP A 127 17.49 -44.51 18.09
CA ASP A 127 16.82 -45.49 18.93
C ASP A 127 15.87 -44.77 19.90
N LYS A 128 14.61 -45.21 19.94
CA LYS A 128 13.55 -44.65 20.81
C LYS A 128 13.10 -45.63 21.89
N SER A 129 13.72 -46.80 21.99
CA SER A 129 13.33 -47.88 22.90
C SER A 129 13.43 -47.49 24.39
N SER A 130 14.29 -46.52 24.74
CA SER A 130 14.51 -46.03 26.10
C SER A 130 13.63 -44.84 26.51
N GLY A 131 12.61 -44.47 25.72
CA GLY A 131 11.70 -43.35 25.99
C GLY A 131 12.26 -41.95 25.70
N LYS A 132 13.57 -41.82 25.47
CA LYS A 132 14.23 -40.59 24.99
C LYS A 132 14.97 -40.90 23.67
N PRO A 133 15.02 -39.95 22.70
CA PRO A 133 15.69 -40.20 21.42
C PRO A 133 17.21 -40.27 21.60
N MET A 134 17.76 -41.46 21.38
CA MET A 134 19.18 -41.77 21.49
C MET A 134 19.77 -41.95 20.08
N VAL A 135 20.96 -41.41 19.83
CA VAL A 135 21.62 -41.45 18.52
C VAL A 135 22.79 -42.44 18.58
N LYS A 136 22.83 -43.40 17.65
CA LYS A 136 23.92 -44.38 17.49
C LYS A 136 24.55 -44.29 16.11
N ARG A 137 25.85 -44.61 16.01
CA ARG A 137 26.52 -44.77 14.71
C ARG A 137 26.12 -46.08 14.05
N LEU A 138 26.03 -46.08 12.73
CA LEU A 138 25.79 -47.27 11.90
C LEU A 138 27.03 -47.73 11.12
N CYS A 139 27.95 -46.81 10.84
CA CYS A 139 29.16 -47.05 10.04
C CYS A 139 30.40 -46.71 10.88
N ASN A 140 31.46 -47.54 10.74
CA ASN A 140 32.74 -47.36 11.45
C ASN A 140 33.69 -46.43 10.70
N ASP A 141 33.66 -46.44 9.37
CA ASP A 141 34.46 -45.59 8.49
C ASP A 141 33.53 -44.85 7.51
N ILE A 142 33.75 -43.54 7.33
CA ILE A 142 33.01 -42.71 6.38
C ILE A 142 33.98 -41.83 5.57
N GLU A 143 33.64 -41.61 4.31
CA GLU A 143 34.34 -40.67 3.42
C GLU A 143 33.56 -39.35 3.34
N ASP A 144 34.24 -38.23 3.59
CA ASP A 144 33.64 -36.89 3.55
C ASP A 144 33.60 -36.35 2.11
N ASN A 145 32.72 -36.94 1.30
CA ASN A 145 32.54 -36.58 -0.10
C ASN A 145 32.29 -35.08 -0.31
N VAL A 146 31.61 -34.41 0.62
CA VAL A 146 31.30 -32.98 0.49
C VAL A 146 32.56 -32.13 0.61
N ARG A 147 33.45 -32.49 1.54
CA ARG A 147 34.74 -31.82 1.70
C ARG A 147 35.63 -31.99 0.48
N ASP A 148 35.69 -33.20 -0.09
CA ASP A 148 36.52 -33.46 -1.27
C ASP A 148 35.99 -32.73 -2.51
N LEU A 149 34.67 -32.64 -2.68
CA LEU A 149 34.07 -31.82 -3.74
C LEU A 149 34.38 -30.32 -3.56
N LEU A 150 34.39 -29.80 -2.34
CA LEU A 150 34.74 -28.40 -2.07
C LEU A 150 36.25 -28.12 -2.27
N ARG A 151 37.14 -29.08 -1.99
CA ARG A 151 38.57 -28.99 -2.31
C ARG A 151 38.83 -28.92 -3.82
N LEU A 152 38.01 -29.58 -4.63
CA LEU A 152 38.07 -29.44 -6.09
C LEU A 152 37.69 -28.02 -6.55
N VAL A 153 36.74 -27.37 -5.86
CA VAL A 153 36.41 -25.96 -6.10
C VAL A 153 37.52 -25.02 -5.64
N GLU A 154 38.15 -25.29 -4.49
CA GLU A 154 39.27 -24.49 -3.96
C GLU A 154 40.51 -24.53 -4.88
N SER A 155 40.81 -25.71 -5.44
CA SER A 155 41.95 -25.92 -6.36
C SER A 155 41.68 -25.45 -7.80
N HIS A 156 40.60 -24.69 -8.03
CA HIS A 156 40.17 -24.19 -9.34
C HIS A 156 39.90 -25.27 -10.41
N ASN A 157 39.66 -26.52 -9.99
CA ASN A 157 39.30 -27.65 -10.88
C ASN A 157 37.78 -27.91 -10.89
N SER A 158 36.98 -26.85 -10.96
CA SER A 158 35.53 -26.94 -10.90
C SER A 158 34.88 -27.64 -12.11
N ASP A 159 35.64 -27.91 -13.16
CA ASP A 159 35.18 -28.64 -14.35
C ASP A 159 35.08 -30.14 -14.13
N GLN A 160 35.73 -30.68 -13.10
CA GLN A 160 35.63 -32.08 -12.71
C GLN A 160 34.32 -32.40 -11.94
N LEU A 161 33.56 -31.37 -11.55
CA LEU A 161 32.28 -31.52 -10.87
C LEU A 161 31.13 -31.68 -11.87
N THR A 162 30.30 -32.69 -11.65
CA THR A 162 29.05 -32.87 -12.41
C THR A 162 28.05 -31.75 -12.09
N ASP A 163 27.14 -31.45 -13.03
CA ASP A 163 26.12 -30.42 -12.82
C ASP A 163 25.18 -30.72 -11.63
N VAL A 164 24.96 -32.00 -11.33
CA VAL A 164 24.19 -32.44 -10.16
C VAL A 164 24.90 -32.04 -8.88
N GLN A 165 26.22 -32.26 -8.78
CA GLN A 165 27.03 -31.88 -7.62
C GLN A 165 27.11 -30.35 -7.47
N LYS A 166 27.30 -29.61 -8.57
CA LYS A 166 27.29 -28.14 -8.56
C LYS A 166 25.98 -27.58 -8.04
N ASN A 167 24.84 -28.14 -8.47
CA ASN A 167 23.52 -27.70 -8.04
C ASN A 167 23.22 -28.05 -6.57
N ASP A 168 23.66 -29.22 -6.09
CA ASP A 168 23.54 -29.57 -4.66
C ASP A 168 24.33 -28.61 -3.78
N LEU A 169 25.61 -28.36 -4.10
CA LEU A 169 26.47 -27.44 -3.36
C LEU A 169 25.97 -25.99 -3.38
N LYS A 170 25.41 -25.53 -4.53
CA LYS A 170 24.76 -24.21 -4.64
C LYS A 170 23.50 -24.11 -3.77
N LYS A 171 22.62 -25.13 -3.78
CA LYS A 171 21.42 -25.18 -2.91
C LYS A 171 21.79 -25.15 -1.44
N ARG A 172 22.89 -25.80 -1.07
CA ARG A 172 23.44 -25.82 0.29
C ARG A 172 24.20 -24.54 0.66
N LYS A 173 24.31 -23.56 -0.25
CA LYS A 173 25.03 -22.28 -0.06
C LYS A 173 26.52 -22.44 0.29
N LEU A 174 27.13 -23.55 -0.09
CA LEU A 174 28.54 -23.84 0.16
C LEU A 174 29.45 -23.24 -0.93
N ILE A 175 28.90 -23.07 -2.13
CA ILE A 175 29.56 -22.41 -3.26
C ILE A 175 28.66 -21.33 -3.84
N ALA A 176 29.27 -20.27 -4.35
CA ALA A 176 28.61 -19.19 -5.04
C ALA A 176 29.21 -19.03 -6.45
N GLU A 177 28.36 -18.68 -7.41
CA GLU A 177 28.81 -18.31 -8.76
C GLU A 177 29.08 -16.81 -8.78
N ILE A 178 30.33 -16.44 -8.97
CA ILE A 178 30.75 -15.05 -9.14
C ILE A 178 30.86 -14.79 -10.63
N THR A 179 30.05 -13.84 -11.09
CA THR A 179 30.13 -13.34 -12.47
C THR A 179 31.02 -12.10 -12.48
N GLU A 180 32.22 -12.23 -13.02
CA GLU A 180 33.14 -11.11 -13.23
C GLU A 180 32.86 -10.53 -14.62
N LYS A 181 32.30 -9.31 -14.64
CA LYS A 181 32.00 -8.60 -15.87
C LYS A 181 33.20 -7.75 -16.28
N SER A 182 33.73 -8.03 -17.46
CA SER A 182 34.77 -7.25 -18.10
C SER A 182 34.26 -6.67 -19.41
N TYR A 183 34.82 -5.54 -19.78
CA TYR A 183 34.54 -4.83 -21.01
C TYR A 183 35.80 -4.79 -21.87
N ASN A 184 35.64 -5.13 -23.15
CA ASN A 184 36.64 -4.90 -24.18
C ASN A 184 36.28 -3.62 -24.92
N VAL A 185 37.16 -2.63 -24.87
CA VAL A 185 36.94 -1.31 -25.44
C VAL A 185 37.75 -1.16 -26.72
N ARG A 186 37.11 -0.68 -27.79
CA ARG A 186 37.69 -0.39 -29.11
C ARG A 186 37.46 1.08 -29.47
N LYS A 187 38.19 1.56 -30.48
CA LYS A 187 37.97 2.90 -31.06
C LYS A 187 36.65 2.89 -31.83
N GLY A 188 35.74 3.81 -31.50
CA GLY A 188 34.54 4.03 -32.30
C GLY A 188 34.83 4.87 -33.55
N PRO A 189 33.87 5.00 -34.48
CA PRO A 189 34.04 5.75 -35.73
C PRO A 189 34.32 7.25 -35.52
N ASN A 190 33.88 7.84 -34.39
CA ASN A 190 34.10 9.24 -34.05
C ASN A 190 35.13 9.44 -32.92
N PHE A 191 36.13 8.55 -32.82
CA PHE A 191 37.11 8.59 -31.74
C PHE A 191 37.88 9.92 -31.67
N GLN A 192 37.78 10.60 -30.53
CA GLN A 192 38.49 11.83 -30.20
C GLN A 192 39.09 11.77 -28.79
N ILE A 193 40.25 12.40 -28.60
CA ILE A 193 40.98 12.41 -27.33
C ILE A 193 40.42 13.46 -26.37
N SER A 194 39.93 14.59 -26.89
CA SER A 194 39.33 15.67 -26.12
C SER A 194 37.81 15.65 -26.23
N VAL A 195 37.13 15.25 -25.16
CA VAL A 195 35.66 15.36 -25.07
C VAL A 195 35.30 16.80 -24.76
N GLU A 196 34.80 17.54 -25.76
CA GLU A 196 34.18 18.85 -25.51
C GLU A 196 32.85 18.66 -24.78
N LYS A 197 32.70 19.31 -23.61
CA LYS A 197 31.42 19.31 -22.90
C LYS A 197 30.43 20.18 -23.66
N SER A 198 29.34 19.58 -24.11
CA SER A 198 28.21 20.32 -24.65
C SER A 198 27.55 21.16 -23.55
N GLU A 199 27.16 22.38 -23.86
CA GLU A 199 26.49 23.29 -22.92
C GLU A 199 25.06 22.78 -22.65
N THR A 200 24.57 22.92 -21.42
CA THR A 200 23.21 22.45 -21.06
C THR A 200 22.13 23.50 -21.35
N ASP A 201 22.41 24.75 -21.02
CA ASP A 201 21.43 25.83 -21.08
C ASP A 201 21.99 27.05 -21.82
N LEU A 202 21.09 27.77 -22.46
CA LEU A 202 21.42 29.04 -23.11
C LEU A 202 21.50 30.15 -22.06
N THR A 203 22.64 30.84 -21.98
CA THR A 203 22.82 31.97 -21.05
C THR A 203 22.70 33.31 -21.76
N SER A 204 22.37 34.37 -21.00
CA SER A 204 22.26 35.75 -21.50
C SER A 204 23.55 36.26 -22.13
N GLU A 205 24.70 35.85 -21.60
CA GLU A 205 26.03 36.21 -22.13
C GLU A 205 26.31 35.55 -23.48
N MET A 206 25.92 34.28 -23.65
CA MET A 206 26.08 33.58 -24.93
C MET A 206 25.28 34.25 -26.04
N ILE A 207 24.06 34.69 -25.72
CA ILE A 207 23.20 35.45 -26.64
C ILE A 207 23.88 36.78 -27.02
N SER A 208 24.39 37.52 -26.04
CA SER A 208 25.02 38.83 -26.24
C SER A 208 26.29 38.76 -27.08
N LYS A 209 27.11 37.69 -26.91
CA LYS A 209 28.38 37.49 -27.63
C LYS A 209 28.22 36.70 -28.94
N GLY A 210 27.04 36.15 -29.22
CA GLY A 210 26.80 35.31 -30.39
C GLY A 210 27.45 33.92 -30.35
N THR A 211 28.02 33.51 -29.22
CA THR A 211 28.76 32.23 -29.07
C THR A 211 27.85 31.01 -29.08
N TRP A 212 26.54 31.18 -28.90
CA TRP A 212 25.56 30.09 -29.02
C TRP A 212 25.46 29.50 -30.44
N LYS A 213 25.90 30.24 -31.47
CA LYS A 213 25.87 29.75 -32.86
C LYS A 213 26.93 28.70 -33.15
N THR A 214 28.02 28.70 -32.39
CA THR A 214 29.20 27.84 -32.64
C THR A 214 29.34 26.73 -31.62
N LYS A 215 28.70 26.83 -30.45
CA LYS A 215 28.75 25.80 -29.39
C LYS A 215 27.69 24.73 -29.60
N SER A 216 28.03 23.48 -29.29
CA SER A 216 27.09 22.36 -29.23
C SER A 216 26.33 22.35 -27.91
N PHE A 217 25.02 22.11 -27.97
CA PHE A 217 24.14 21.99 -26.81
C PHE A 217 23.73 20.54 -26.59
N LYS A 218 23.58 20.15 -25.33
CA LYS A 218 23.02 18.84 -24.99
C LYS A 218 21.55 18.80 -25.44
N GLU A 219 21.17 17.73 -26.14
CA GLU A 219 19.77 17.53 -26.53
C GLU A 219 18.85 17.46 -25.29
N TYR A 220 17.75 18.19 -25.36
CA TYR A 220 16.76 18.19 -24.29
C TYR A 220 15.93 16.92 -24.35
N ASN A 221 15.86 16.18 -23.24
CA ASN A 221 15.05 14.97 -23.17
C ASN A 221 13.56 15.31 -23.01
N PHE A 222 12.85 15.41 -24.13
CA PHE A 222 11.40 15.65 -24.17
C PHE A 222 10.55 14.51 -23.59
N ASN A 223 11.15 13.34 -23.32
CA ASN A 223 10.45 12.22 -22.67
C ASN A 223 10.44 12.34 -21.14
N ALA A 224 11.11 13.34 -20.56
CA ALA A 224 11.07 13.60 -19.13
C ALA A 224 9.81 14.39 -18.73
N LEU A 225 9.23 14.08 -17.56
CA LEU A 225 7.99 14.70 -17.05
C LEU A 225 8.12 16.18 -16.65
N GLY A 226 9.30 16.77 -16.80
CA GLY A 226 9.59 18.14 -16.41
C GLY A 226 9.60 18.35 -14.89
N VAL A 227 9.73 19.61 -14.49
CA VAL A 227 9.70 20.01 -13.07
C VAL A 227 8.26 20.27 -12.65
N THR A 228 7.84 19.68 -11.53
CA THR A 228 6.52 19.93 -10.96
C THR A 228 6.45 21.33 -10.36
N VAL A 229 5.51 22.15 -10.84
CA VAL A 229 5.28 23.51 -10.34
C VAL A 229 4.52 23.46 -9.01
N GLU A 230 5.01 24.17 -8.00
CA GLU A 230 4.32 24.33 -6.73
C GLU A 230 3.05 25.18 -6.90
N ARG A 231 1.90 24.65 -6.44
CA ARG A 231 0.60 25.34 -6.50
C ARG A 231 -0.28 24.93 -5.32
N GLY A 232 -1.26 25.76 -4.99
CA GLY A 232 -2.27 25.42 -3.98
C GLY A 232 -3.10 24.20 -4.39
N HIS A 233 -3.51 23.40 -3.40
CA HIS A 233 -4.34 22.22 -3.60
C HIS A 233 -5.60 22.29 -2.74
N LEU A 234 -6.74 21.96 -3.34
CA LEU A 234 -7.98 21.71 -2.60
C LEU A 234 -8.03 20.25 -2.17
N HIS A 235 -8.49 20.01 -0.94
CA HIS A 235 -8.70 18.66 -0.43
C HIS A 235 -9.69 17.90 -1.34
N PRO A 236 -9.37 16.67 -1.80
CA PRO A 236 -10.21 15.93 -2.75
C PRO A 236 -11.67 15.77 -2.30
N LEU A 237 -11.90 15.45 -1.03
CA LEU A 237 -13.25 15.36 -0.45
C LEU A 237 -14.05 16.66 -0.61
N LEU A 238 -13.40 17.83 -0.47
CA LEU A 238 -14.08 19.12 -0.60
C LEU A 238 -14.40 19.43 -2.06
N LYS A 239 -13.58 18.98 -3.02
CA LYS A 239 -13.89 19.07 -4.45
C LYS A 239 -15.14 18.25 -4.79
N VAL A 240 -15.21 17.03 -4.26
CA VAL A 240 -16.37 16.15 -4.44
C VAL A 240 -17.60 16.75 -3.77
N ARG A 241 -17.48 17.27 -2.54
CA ARG A 241 -18.56 17.99 -1.85
C ARG A 241 -19.12 19.14 -2.70
N GLU A 242 -18.25 19.93 -3.30
CA GLU A 242 -18.66 21.05 -4.16
C GLU A 242 -19.40 20.56 -5.41
N GLN A 243 -18.95 19.46 -6.02
CA GLN A 243 -19.65 18.83 -7.14
C GLN A 243 -21.06 18.37 -6.75
N PHE A 244 -21.21 17.69 -5.61
CA PHE A 244 -22.52 17.28 -5.10
C PHE A 244 -23.43 18.47 -4.80
N ARG A 245 -22.89 19.52 -4.18
CA ARG A 245 -23.61 20.77 -3.90
C ARG A 245 -24.14 21.38 -5.20
N GLN A 246 -23.30 21.47 -6.22
CA GLN A 246 -23.68 22.00 -7.53
C GLN A 246 -24.81 21.20 -8.19
N ILE A 247 -24.78 19.87 -8.10
CA ILE A 247 -25.84 18.99 -8.63
C ILE A 247 -27.20 19.29 -7.99
N PHE A 248 -27.24 19.45 -6.65
CA PHE A 248 -28.48 19.79 -5.96
C PHE A 248 -29.02 21.17 -6.37
N LEU A 249 -28.15 22.17 -6.46
CA LEU A 249 -28.51 23.51 -6.90
C LEU A 249 -29.10 23.50 -8.32
N GLU A 250 -28.50 22.76 -9.25
CA GLU A 250 -29.02 22.60 -10.61
C GLU A 250 -30.38 21.88 -10.66
N MET A 251 -30.67 21.02 -9.69
CA MET A 251 -31.95 20.32 -9.56
C MET A 251 -33.03 21.16 -8.84
N GLY A 252 -32.69 22.40 -8.48
CA GLY A 252 -33.57 23.35 -7.80
C GLY A 252 -33.77 23.07 -6.31
N PHE A 253 -32.79 22.44 -5.67
CA PHE A 253 -32.77 22.28 -4.22
C PHE A 253 -32.13 23.50 -3.54
N GLU A 254 -32.62 23.84 -2.36
CA GLU A 254 -32.09 24.88 -1.49
C GLU A 254 -31.25 24.27 -0.35
N GLU A 255 -30.11 24.87 -0.04
CA GLU A 255 -29.18 24.34 0.98
C GLU A 255 -29.68 24.66 2.40
N MET A 256 -29.81 23.64 3.24
CA MET A 256 -30.20 23.80 4.64
C MET A 256 -29.01 24.23 5.49
N ALA A 257 -29.29 25.08 6.49
CA ALA A 257 -28.30 25.41 7.51
C ALA A 257 -28.08 24.21 8.45
N THR A 258 -26.84 23.72 8.51
CA THR A 258 -26.44 22.57 9.33
C THR A 258 -25.52 22.96 10.49
N ASN A 259 -25.51 24.23 10.92
CA ASN A 259 -24.55 24.82 11.85
C ASN A 259 -24.69 24.35 13.32
N ASN A 260 -24.85 23.05 13.56
CA ASN A 260 -25.11 22.42 14.86
C ASN A 260 -24.62 20.95 14.90
N PHE A 261 -23.37 20.71 15.32
CA PHE A 261 -22.90 19.32 15.54
C PHE A 261 -23.58 18.64 16.72
N VAL A 262 -23.91 19.42 17.75
CA VAL A 262 -24.69 18.96 18.89
C VAL A 262 -26.17 19.08 18.57
N GLU A 263 -26.90 18.00 18.81
CA GLU A 263 -28.34 17.92 18.61
C GLU A 263 -29.00 17.33 19.86
N SER A 264 -30.22 17.75 20.18
CA SER A 264 -30.97 17.08 21.24
C SER A 264 -31.50 15.74 20.74
N SER A 265 -31.60 14.75 21.63
CA SER A 265 -32.18 13.45 21.30
C SER A 265 -33.62 13.58 20.77
N PHE A 266 -34.33 14.63 21.19
CA PHE A 266 -35.62 14.99 20.61
C PHE A 266 -35.55 15.21 19.09
N TRP A 267 -34.66 16.09 18.61
CA TRP A 267 -34.56 16.39 17.18
C TRP A 267 -33.86 15.26 16.41
N ASN A 268 -32.86 14.62 17.01
CA ASN A 268 -32.11 13.55 16.37
C ASN A 268 -32.90 12.23 16.27
N PHE A 269 -33.84 11.95 17.17
CA PHE A 269 -34.57 10.66 17.19
C PHE A 269 -36.08 10.82 17.28
N ASP A 270 -36.58 11.48 18.35
CA ASP A 270 -38.01 11.45 18.66
C ASP A 270 -38.87 12.12 17.57
N SER A 271 -38.42 13.25 17.03
CA SER A 271 -39.10 14.01 15.98
C SER A 271 -39.18 13.25 14.65
N LEU A 272 -38.28 12.28 14.45
CA LEU A 272 -38.23 11.38 13.29
C LEU A 272 -39.03 10.10 13.51
N PHE A 273 -39.80 10.01 14.60
CA PHE A 273 -40.58 8.84 14.98
C PHE A 273 -39.73 7.58 15.24
N VAL A 274 -38.49 7.76 15.71
CA VAL A 274 -37.61 6.68 16.19
C VAL A 274 -37.90 6.43 17.69
N PRO A 275 -38.26 5.20 18.10
CA PRO A 275 -38.65 4.94 19.49
C PRO A 275 -37.46 5.08 20.45
N GLN A 276 -37.73 5.39 21.73
CA GLN A 276 -36.66 5.60 22.73
C GLN A 276 -35.83 4.36 23.04
N GLN A 277 -36.42 3.17 22.88
CA GLN A 277 -35.77 1.86 23.04
C GLN A 277 -35.05 1.36 21.78
N HIS A 278 -34.88 2.21 20.76
CA HIS A 278 -34.20 1.80 19.53
C HIS A 278 -32.70 1.59 19.76
N PRO A 279 -32.08 0.48 19.28
CA PRO A 279 -30.66 0.19 19.49
C PRO A 279 -29.74 1.33 19.05
N ALA A 280 -30.05 2.01 17.94
CA ALA A 280 -29.28 3.17 17.48
C ALA A 280 -29.15 4.31 18.51
N ARG A 281 -29.97 4.33 19.59
CA ARG A 281 -29.86 5.29 20.70
C ARG A 281 -28.98 4.80 21.84
N ASP A 282 -28.44 3.58 21.76
CA ASP A 282 -27.56 3.05 22.80
C ASP A 282 -26.20 3.76 22.76
N LEU A 283 -25.52 3.75 23.91
CA LEU A 283 -24.18 4.32 24.06
C LEU A 283 -23.15 3.68 23.12
N GLN A 284 -23.42 2.46 22.66
CA GLN A 284 -22.56 1.75 21.71
C GLN A 284 -22.67 2.29 20.28
N ASP A 285 -23.74 3.02 19.94
CA ASP A 285 -23.97 3.53 18.57
C ASP A 285 -23.91 5.07 18.50
N THR A 286 -24.23 5.75 19.60
CA THR A 286 -24.37 7.21 19.65
C THR A 286 -23.46 7.84 20.70
N PHE A 287 -22.77 8.93 20.32
CA PHE A 287 -22.03 9.77 21.25
C PHE A 287 -22.96 10.72 22.01
N TYR A 288 -23.20 10.40 23.28
CA TYR A 288 -23.88 11.31 24.21
C TYR A 288 -22.90 12.30 24.83
N LEU A 289 -23.37 13.52 25.07
CA LEU A 289 -22.54 14.55 25.69
C LEU A 289 -22.56 14.47 27.22
N SER A 290 -21.40 14.70 27.83
CA SER A 290 -21.27 14.99 29.25
C SER A 290 -21.51 16.47 29.58
N ASP A 291 -21.13 17.37 28.67
CA ASP A 291 -21.33 18.81 28.80
C ASP A 291 -21.47 19.47 27.41
N PRO A 292 -22.57 20.20 27.11
CA PRO A 292 -23.82 20.25 27.86
C PRO A 292 -24.60 18.92 27.72
N ALA A 293 -24.87 18.21 28.83
CA ALA A 293 -25.54 16.90 28.80
C ALA A 293 -27.02 16.96 28.38
N GLU A 294 -27.73 18.04 28.76
CA GLU A 294 -29.17 18.18 28.52
C GLU A 294 -29.49 19.49 27.79
N CYS A 295 -30.59 19.48 27.03
CA CYS A 295 -31.14 20.64 26.35
C CYS A 295 -32.67 20.65 26.46
N ASN A 296 -33.22 21.85 26.67
CA ASN A 296 -34.67 22.11 26.72
C ASN A 296 -35.16 22.95 25.52
N ASP A 297 -34.34 23.10 24.48
CA ASP A 297 -34.63 23.94 23.31
C ASP A 297 -35.45 23.17 22.25
N TYR A 298 -36.69 22.83 22.61
CA TYR A 298 -37.68 22.36 21.66
C TYR A 298 -39.09 22.86 22.01
N PRO A 299 -39.96 23.12 21.01
CA PRO A 299 -41.29 23.67 21.23
C PRO A 299 -42.19 22.71 22.02
N GLU A 300 -42.73 23.18 23.15
CA GLU A 300 -43.54 22.37 24.07
C GLU A 300 -44.79 21.79 23.39
N ASP A 301 -45.44 22.57 22.52
CA ASP A 301 -46.60 22.14 21.75
C ASP A 301 -46.26 20.96 20.82
N TYR A 302 -45.06 20.99 20.23
CA TYR A 302 -44.60 19.94 19.33
C TYR A 302 -44.18 18.70 20.11
N LYS A 303 -43.49 18.88 21.24
CA LYS A 303 -43.13 17.80 22.17
C LYS A 303 -44.37 17.01 22.59
N GLN A 304 -45.44 17.69 22.99
CA GLN A 304 -46.67 17.02 23.43
C GLN A 304 -47.33 16.20 22.30
N ARG A 305 -47.33 16.72 21.06
CA ARG A 305 -47.82 15.96 19.91
C ARG A 305 -46.94 14.75 19.59
N ILE A 306 -45.62 14.91 19.65
CA ILE A 306 -44.68 13.79 19.46
C ILE A 306 -44.89 12.74 20.54
N LYS A 307 -44.99 13.14 21.81
CA LYS A 307 -45.31 12.24 22.92
C LYS A 307 -46.59 11.44 22.63
N ALA A 308 -47.71 12.12 22.33
CA ALA A 308 -48.97 11.44 22.03
C ALA A 308 -48.82 10.45 20.86
N VAL A 309 -48.21 10.88 19.75
CA VAL A 309 -48.00 10.02 18.57
C VAL A 309 -47.12 8.80 18.86
N HIS A 310 -46.10 8.95 19.71
CA HIS A 310 -45.26 7.83 20.15
C HIS A 310 -45.99 6.86 21.07
N GLU A 311 -46.75 7.36 22.05
CA GLU A 311 -47.40 6.51 23.06
C GLU A 311 -48.63 5.80 22.50
N ASN A 312 -49.58 6.56 21.94
CA ASN A 312 -50.91 6.07 21.58
C ASN A 312 -51.31 6.36 20.12
N GLY A 313 -50.42 6.97 19.34
CA GLY A 313 -50.65 7.28 17.93
C GLY A 313 -51.26 8.65 17.66
N GLY A 314 -51.67 9.39 18.70
CA GLY A 314 -52.17 10.76 18.59
C GLY A 314 -53.25 10.92 17.52
N ASP A 315 -53.17 12.01 16.74
CA ASP A 315 -54.16 12.35 15.70
C ASP A 315 -53.83 11.76 14.31
N CYS A 316 -52.78 10.94 14.18
CA CYS A 316 -52.24 10.57 12.86
C CYS A 316 -52.68 9.19 12.34
N ASN A 317 -53.83 8.66 12.80
CA ASN A 317 -54.34 7.33 12.42
C ASN A 317 -53.32 6.18 12.61
N SER A 318 -52.32 6.39 13.47
CA SER A 318 -51.33 5.40 13.87
C SER A 318 -51.76 4.77 15.20
N VAL A 319 -51.22 3.60 15.53
CA VAL A 319 -51.36 3.00 16.87
C VAL A 319 -50.21 3.39 17.81
N GLY A 320 -49.26 4.19 17.32
CA GLY A 320 -48.04 4.54 18.04
C GLY A 320 -47.10 3.34 18.24
N TYR A 321 -46.26 3.44 19.25
CA TYR A 321 -45.35 2.40 19.70
C TYR A 321 -45.81 1.68 20.97
N GLN A 322 -46.82 2.23 21.68
CA GLN A 322 -47.42 1.64 22.89
C GLN A 322 -46.40 1.45 24.02
N TYR A 323 -45.64 2.51 24.32
CA TYR A 323 -44.72 2.58 25.45
C TYR A 323 -44.88 3.93 26.16
N ASP A 324 -44.32 4.05 27.36
CA ASP A 324 -44.27 5.30 28.12
C ASP A 324 -43.11 6.17 27.62
N TRP A 325 -43.42 7.32 27.04
CA TRP A 325 -42.42 8.22 26.46
C TRP A 325 -41.84 9.11 27.56
N LYS A 326 -40.51 9.07 27.72
CA LYS A 326 -39.80 9.76 28.79
C LYS A 326 -39.14 11.03 28.30
N GLU A 327 -39.51 12.16 28.88
CA GLU A 327 -38.91 13.46 28.54
C GLU A 327 -37.41 13.52 28.85
N SER A 328 -36.97 12.84 29.91
CA SER A 328 -35.56 12.76 30.29
C SER A 328 -34.68 12.19 29.18
N GLU A 329 -35.18 11.26 28.37
CA GLU A 329 -34.44 10.68 27.25
C GLU A 329 -34.32 11.65 26.07
N SER A 330 -35.31 12.51 25.87
CA SER A 330 -35.35 13.50 24.79
C SER A 330 -34.49 14.73 25.08
N ARG A 331 -34.27 15.03 26.36
CA ARG A 331 -33.39 16.13 26.80
C ARG A 331 -31.91 15.85 26.56
N LYS A 332 -31.48 14.58 26.54
CA LYS A 332 -30.08 14.21 26.38
C LYS A 332 -29.51 14.75 25.06
N ASN A 333 -28.39 15.45 25.12
CA ASN A 333 -27.68 15.90 23.92
C ASN A 333 -26.78 14.80 23.38
N VAL A 334 -26.70 14.75 22.07
CA VAL A 334 -25.87 13.84 21.30
C VAL A 334 -25.09 14.61 20.24
N LEU A 335 -23.96 14.05 19.80
CA LEU A 335 -23.43 14.45 18.50
C LEU A 335 -24.36 13.88 17.42
N ARG A 336 -24.72 14.72 16.44
CA ARG A 336 -25.72 14.32 15.43
C ARG A 336 -25.28 13.03 14.72
N THR A 337 -26.17 12.06 14.64
CA THR A 337 -25.84 10.75 14.04
C THR A 337 -26.11 10.68 12.53
N HIS A 338 -26.93 11.61 12.04
CA HIS A 338 -27.33 11.75 10.64
C HIS A 338 -27.88 13.16 10.38
N THR A 339 -27.76 13.65 9.14
CA THR A 339 -28.27 14.98 8.75
C THR A 339 -29.80 15.07 8.74
N THR A 340 -30.51 13.95 8.87
CA THR A 340 -31.98 13.89 8.94
C THR A 340 -32.57 14.69 10.11
N ALA A 341 -31.80 14.91 11.18
CA ALA A 341 -32.19 15.81 12.27
C ALA A 341 -32.35 17.27 11.79
N VAL A 342 -31.48 17.70 10.86
CA VAL A 342 -31.58 19.02 10.22
C VAL A 342 -32.83 19.10 9.34
N SER A 343 -33.10 18.04 8.57
CA SER A 343 -34.34 17.93 7.78
C SER A 343 -35.59 18.03 8.66
N ALA A 344 -35.62 17.37 9.82
CA ALA A 344 -36.72 17.47 10.78
C ALA A 344 -36.95 18.91 11.26
N ARG A 345 -35.87 19.61 11.64
CA ARG A 345 -35.92 21.02 12.04
C ARG A 345 -36.44 21.91 10.90
N MET A 346 -35.98 21.69 9.68
CA MET A 346 -36.39 22.47 8.52
C MET A 346 -37.85 22.21 8.13
N LEU A 347 -38.30 20.96 8.12
CA LEU A 347 -39.69 20.59 7.88
C LEU A 347 -40.61 21.18 8.96
N TYR A 348 -40.20 21.14 10.22
CA TYR A 348 -40.92 21.80 11.30
C TYR A 348 -41.03 23.32 11.06
N ARG A 349 -39.93 23.99 10.72
CA ARG A 349 -39.93 25.43 10.41
C ARG A 349 -40.87 25.78 9.26
N VAL A 350 -40.85 25.01 8.17
CA VAL A 350 -41.75 25.22 7.02
C VAL A 350 -43.20 25.00 7.43
N ALA A 351 -43.49 23.98 8.23
CA ALA A 351 -44.84 23.76 8.76
C ALA A 351 -45.33 24.94 9.62
N GLN A 352 -44.46 25.53 10.44
CA GLN A 352 -44.80 26.71 11.23
C GLN A 352 -45.00 27.96 10.36
N GLN A 353 -44.17 28.16 9.34
CA GLN A 353 -44.33 29.27 8.41
C GLN A 353 -45.66 29.18 7.65
N HIS A 354 -46.02 27.99 7.17
CA HIS A 354 -47.31 27.76 6.51
C HIS A 354 -48.49 28.00 7.45
N LYS A 355 -48.43 27.52 8.71
CA LYS A 355 -49.44 27.84 9.73
C LYS A 355 -49.59 29.35 9.97
N ARG A 356 -48.48 30.09 9.97
CA ARG A 356 -48.47 31.56 10.19
C ARG A 356 -48.95 32.35 8.99
N SER A 357 -48.69 31.89 7.77
CA SER A 357 -49.14 32.58 6.56
C SER A 357 -50.66 32.53 6.40
N GLY A 358 -51.33 31.53 6.99
CA GLY A 358 -52.77 31.32 6.84
C GLY A 358 -53.18 30.92 5.43
N ASP A 359 -52.20 30.59 4.58
CA ASP A 359 -52.43 30.13 3.22
C ASP A 359 -53.05 28.73 3.27
N SER A 360 -54.09 28.50 2.49
CA SER A 360 -54.69 27.17 2.36
C SER A 360 -53.79 26.21 1.59
N ASP A 361 -52.87 26.72 0.77
CA ASP A 361 -52.01 25.90 -0.07
C ASP A 361 -50.57 25.80 0.46
N PHE A 362 -50.13 24.56 0.67
CA PHE A 362 -48.74 24.26 0.97
C PHE A 362 -47.84 24.56 -0.23
N LYS A 363 -46.79 25.36 -0.02
CA LYS A 363 -45.76 25.64 -1.02
C LYS A 363 -44.75 24.49 -1.10
N PRO A 364 -44.54 23.86 -2.27
CA PRO A 364 -43.56 22.79 -2.42
C PRO A 364 -42.14 23.26 -2.10
N ILE A 365 -41.35 22.38 -1.48
CA ILE A 365 -39.96 22.64 -1.10
C ILE A 365 -39.05 21.50 -1.54
N LYS A 366 -37.80 21.85 -1.82
CA LYS A 366 -36.69 20.93 -2.09
C LYS A 366 -35.50 21.42 -1.29
N PHE A 367 -35.03 20.62 -0.36
CA PHE A 367 -33.90 20.97 0.50
C PHE A 367 -32.79 19.94 0.43
N PHE A 368 -31.55 20.37 0.54
CA PHE A 368 -30.42 19.47 0.64
C PHE A 368 -29.44 19.92 1.73
N SER A 369 -28.62 19.00 2.21
CA SER A 369 -27.50 19.30 3.10
C SER A 369 -26.35 18.35 2.85
N ILE A 370 -25.13 18.85 3.07
CA ILE A 370 -23.92 18.04 3.07
C ILE A 370 -23.11 18.42 4.30
N ASP A 371 -23.13 17.59 5.32
CA ASP A 371 -22.42 17.90 6.56
C ASP A 371 -21.96 16.67 7.31
N ARG A 372 -21.08 16.91 8.28
CA ARG A 372 -20.49 15.89 9.14
C ARG A 372 -21.48 15.35 10.16
N VAL A 373 -21.43 14.03 10.33
CA VAL A 373 -22.19 13.25 11.29
C VAL A 373 -21.25 12.34 12.08
N PHE A 374 -21.69 11.90 13.25
CA PHE A 374 -20.87 11.18 14.22
C PHE A 374 -21.57 9.89 14.64
N ARG A 375 -20.85 8.77 14.61
CA ARG A 375 -21.38 7.47 15.05
C ARG A 375 -20.34 6.76 15.89
N ASN A 376 -20.76 6.17 16.99
CA ASN A 376 -19.88 5.46 17.90
C ASN A 376 -19.60 4.03 17.42
N GLU A 377 -19.33 3.85 16.13
CA GLU A 377 -19.03 2.53 15.58
C GLU A 377 -17.57 2.13 15.88
N THR A 378 -17.29 0.83 15.90
CA THR A 378 -15.92 0.35 16.09
C THR A 378 -15.09 0.79 14.89
N LEU A 379 -14.02 1.55 15.14
CA LEU A 379 -13.12 2.03 14.09
C LEU A 379 -12.50 0.86 13.32
N ASP A 380 -12.76 0.80 12.01
CA ASP A 380 -12.06 -0.08 11.08
C ASP A 380 -11.59 0.72 9.86
N ALA A 381 -11.00 0.04 8.87
CA ALA A 381 -10.44 0.70 7.69
C ALA A 381 -11.49 1.47 6.84
N THR A 382 -12.78 1.20 7.06
CA THR A 382 -13.92 1.73 6.28
C THR A 382 -14.94 2.50 7.12
N HIS A 383 -15.01 2.25 8.43
CA HIS A 383 -15.94 2.86 9.36
C HIS A 383 -15.21 3.86 10.24
N LEU A 384 -15.37 5.14 9.91
CA LEU A 384 -14.87 6.25 10.70
C LEU A 384 -15.94 6.69 11.70
N ALA A 385 -15.51 7.12 12.89
CA ALA A 385 -16.40 7.68 13.90
C ALA A 385 -17.07 8.99 13.44
N GLU A 386 -16.49 9.67 12.45
CA GLU A 386 -17.07 10.83 11.78
C GLU A 386 -16.95 10.75 10.26
N PHE A 387 -18.01 11.11 9.55
CA PHE A 387 -18.03 11.16 8.08
C PHE A 387 -19.04 12.19 7.59
N ASN A 388 -19.01 12.53 6.30
CA ASN A 388 -19.97 13.48 5.71
C ASN A 388 -21.16 12.72 5.14
N GLN A 389 -22.36 13.11 5.56
CA GLN A 389 -23.61 12.60 5.01
C GLN A 389 -24.20 13.64 4.06
N ILE A 390 -24.69 13.16 2.92
CA ILE A 390 -25.43 13.94 1.94
C ILE A 390 -26.89 13.55 2.05
N GLU A 391 -27.78 14.53 2.17
CA GLU A 391 -29.22 14.28 2.24
C GLU A 391 -29.99 15.28 1.38
N GLY A 392 -31.03 14.79 0.70
CA GLY A 392 -31.99 15.59 -0.05
C GLY A 392 -33.41 15.22 0.35
N VAL A 393 -34.25 16.23 0.61
CA VAL A 393 -35.66 16.07 0.97
C VAL A 393 -36.53 16.93 0.06
N VAL A 394 -37.64 16.35 -0.40
CA VAL A 394 -38.67 17.04 -1.17
C VAL A 394 -39.98 16.89 -0.42
N ALA A 395 -40.68 18.00 -0.19
CA ALA A 395 -42.03 17.98 0.36
C ALA A 395 -42.98 18.69 -0.60
N ASP A 396 -44.04 17.99 -0.95
CA ASP A 396 -45.11 18.44 -1.84
C ASP A 396 -46.35 17.57 -1.59
N LYS A 397 -47.50 17.96 -2.14
CA LYS A 397 -48.75 17.22 -2.06
C LYS A 397 -48.67 15.95 -2.92
N ASN A 398 -49.18 14.85 -2.37
CA ASN A 398 -49.38 13.58 -3.11
C ASN A 398 -48.10 13.02 -3.77
N LEU A 399 -46.95 13.18 -3.12
CA LEU A 399 -45.72 12.54 -3.59
C LEU A 399 -45.84 11.01 -3.54
N THR A 400 -45.34 10.34 -4.58
CA THR A 400 -45.37 8.88 -4.71
C THR A 400 -43.96 8.31 -4.72
N LEU A 401 -43.84 7.00 -4.52
CA LEU A 401 -42.58 6.28 -4.69
C LEU A 401 -41.96 6.49 -6.10
N GLY A 402 -42.80 6.63 -7.13
CA GLY A 402 -42.35 6.92 -8.49
C GLY A 402 -41.60 8.26 -8.61
N HIS A 403 -42.03 9.28 -7.85
CA HIS A 403 -41.32 10.57 -7.79
C HIS A 403 -39.95 10.42 -7.14
N LEU A 404 -39.84 9.65 -6.05
CA LEU A 404 -38.55 9.36 -5.41
C LEU A 404 -37.62 8.64 -6.39
N MET A 405 -38.09 7.60 -7.07
CA MET A 405 -37.29 6.86 -8.06
C MET A 405 -36.83 7.76 -9.22
N GLY A 406 -37.72 8.62 -9.72
CA GLY A 406 -37.40 9.58 -10.78
C GLY A 406 -36.36 10.61 -10.36
N LEU A 407 -36.52 11.15 -9.14
CA LEU A 407 -35.56 12.08 -8.54
C LEU A 407 -34.18 11.44 -8.37
N THR A 408 -34.13 10.23 -7.80
CA THR A 408 -32.87 9.50 -7.59
C THR A 408 -32.18 9.21 -8.92
N LYS A 409 -32.92 8.79 -9.95
CA LYS A 409 -32.36 8.59 -11.30
C LYS A 409 -31.81 9.87 -11.89
N ALA A 410 -32.54 10.99 -11.78
CA ALA A 410 -32.09 12.28 -12.29
C ALA A 410 -30.81 12.77 -11.58
N PHE A 411 -30.72 12.55 -10.26
CA PHE A 411 -29.56 12.91 -9.45
C PHE A 411 -28.31 12.13 -9.86
N PHE A 412 -28.41 10.80 -9.93
CA PHE A 412 -27.27 9.95 -10.29
C PHE A 412 -26.88 10.06 -11.77
N ALA A 413 -27.81 10.38 -12.67
CA ALA A 413 -27.48 10.71 -14.06
C ALA A 413 -26.53 11.91 -14.15
N LYS A 414 -26.70 12.93 -13.30
CA LYS A 414 -25.76 14.07 -13.19
C LYS A 414 -24.39 13.69 -12.63
N LEU A 415 -24.29 12.57 -11.91
CA LEU A 415 -23.02 11.96 -11.48
C LEU A 415 -22.37 11.08 -12.56
N GLY A 416 -23.02 10.92 -13.72
CA GLY A 416 -22.55 10.04 -14.80
C GLY A 416 -22.98 8.57 -14.64
N ILE A 417 -23.91 8.27 -13.72
CA ILE A 417 -24.42 6.93 -13.47
C ILE A 417 -25.82 6.80 -14.07
N ASN A 418 -25.92 6.14 -15.23
CA ASN A 418 -27.18 6.01 -15.97
C ASN A 418 -27.91 4.68 -15.73
N ASP A 419 -27.18 3.61 -15.38
CA ASP A 419 -27.77 2.30 -15.10
C ASP A 419 -27.94 2.10 -13.58
N ILE A 420 -29.10 2.49 -13.08
CA ILE A 420 -29.43 2.42 -11.65
C ILE A 420 -30.59 1.45 -11.45
N LYS A 421 -30.35 0.43 -10.64
CA LYS A 421 -31.39 -0.48 -10.16
C LYS A 421 -31.75 -0.08 -8.73
N LEU A 422 -32.97 0.41 -8.55
CA LEU A 422 -33.52 0.71 -7.23
C LEU A 422 -34.18 -0.54 -6.68
N ASN A 423 -33.49 -1.22 -5.76
CA ASN A 423 -34.04 -2.36 -5.03
C ASN A 423 -34.64 -1.86 -3.71
N LEU A 424 -35.97 -1.85 -3.63
CA LEU A 424 -36.66 -1.59 -2.37
C LEU A 424 -36.78 -2.90 -1.60
N LEU A 425 -35.95 -3.05 -0.57
CA LEU A 425 -36.14 -4.12 0.41
C LEU A 425 -37.29 -3.72 1.35
N ILE A 426 -38.43 -4.38 1.17
CA ILE A 426 -39.50 -4.35 2.17
C ILE A 426 -39.08 -5.30 3.29
N ILE A 427 -38.51 -4.76 4.35
CA ILE A 427 -38.13 -5.55 5.53
C ILE A 427 -39.40 -5.85 6.33
N HIS A 428 -39.85 -7.10 6.30
CA HIS A 428 -40.91 -7.61 7.17
C HIS A 428 -40.31 -8.04 8.51
N ILE A 429 -40.60 -7.31 9.58
CA ILE A 429 -40.28 -7.74 10.95
C ILE A 429 -41.49 -8.57 11.45
N PRO A 430 -41.31 -9.87 11.78
CA PRO A 430 -42.41 -10.71 12.26
C PRO A 430 -43.06 -10.11 13.53
N ASN A 431 -44.38 -10.25 13.67
CA ASN A 431 -45.23 -9.77 14.78
C ASN A 431 -45.64 -8.29 14.85
N ARG A 432 -45.41 -7.44 13.84
CA ARG A 432 -46.09 -6.13 13.76
C ARG A 432 -46.56 -5.82 12.33
N ARG A 433 -47.88 -5.62 12.17
CA ARG A 433 -48.51 -5.21 10.91
C ARG A 433 -47.94 -3.86 10.45
N TRP A 434 -47.32 -3.88 9.27
CA TRP A 434 -46.87 -2.75 8.44
C TRP A 434 -45.87 -1.77 9.05
N ARG A 435 -44.61 -1.82 8.60
CA ARG A 435 -43.67 -0.68 8.66
C ARG A 435 -42.76 -0.68 7.44
N CYS A 436 -42.80 0.40 6.65
CA CYS A 436 -41.78 0.71 5.65
C CYS A 436 -40.66 1.49 6.34
N ILE A 437 -39.43 1.00 6.28
CA ILE A 437 -38.22 1.80 6.45
C ILE A 437 -37.57 1.81 5.07
N ALA A 438 -37.61 2.96 4.39
CA ALA A 438 -36.90 3.14 3.13
C ALA A 438 -35.43 3.48 3.46
N GLY A 439 -34.59 2.45 3.54
CA GLY A 439 -33.13 2.61 3.47
C GLY A 439 -32.70 2.44 2.02
N ILE A 440 -32.07 3.46 1.43
CA ILE A 440 -31.35 3.30 0.16
C ILE A 440 -29.99 2.70 0.52
N LEU A 441 -29.82 1.40 0.26
CA LEU A 441 -28.49 0.79 0.15
C LEU A 441 -27.97 1.14 -1.26
N ALA A 442 -26.88 1.90 -1.30
CA ALA A 442 -26.08 2.11 -2.51
C ALA A 442 -24.97 1.05 -2.57
#